data_AF-A0A3M2GBN8-F1
#
_entry.id   AF-A0A3M2GBN8-F1
#
_cell.length_a   1.000
_cell.length_b   1.000
_cell.length_c   1.000
_cell.angle_alpha   90.00
_cell.angle_beta   90.00
_cell.angle_gamma   90.00
#
_symmetry.space_group_name_H-M   'P 1'
#
loop_
_entity.id
_entity.type
_entity.pdbx_description
1 polymer ?
#
loop_
_entity_poly.entity_id
_entity_poly.type
_entity_poly.pdbx_seq_one_letter_code
_entity_poly.pdbx_strand_id
1 'polypeptide(L)'
;MLPVRFSFQGKELKGIHAIDYKMDVVFPGEIPPLDGFQSRYDIAYRINIPYQRPELGYFKRRNERWDKVKLVNYTDQPVTPINRLKKEIKPTRRSLSQKVRHRFDKWRYPVQQIDQFDERADRLWERCKSDFGLAIVRDARYLNWRYVDCPDVSYLKIGVFSPSGAELNGWAVLRLDGIHPQTACLVDWLVPNAETGIAEILRRNVEHSTRLGGAQFLEVCFPEGSVPDRLFRAHGYQPAPAPATLMVHVFNPDRVATDTLQKTWYYTLGDSEMY
;
A
#
# COMPACT_ATOMS: atom_id res chain seq x y z
N MET A 1 -5.60 0.23 -15.16
CA MET A 1 -6.84 0.59 -14.45
C MET A 1 -7.51 -0.68 -14.02
N LEU A 2 -7.51 -0.92 -12.72
CA LEU A 2 -8.05 -2.13 -12.13
C LEU A 2 -9.21 -1.76 -11.21
N PRO A 3 -10.33 -2.51 -11.28
CA PRO A 3 -11.41 -2.31 -10.32
C PRO A 3 -10.87 -2.64 -8.93
N VAL A 4 -10.93 -1.67 -8.04
CA VAL A 4 -10.65 -1.84 -6.62
C VAL A 4 -11.88 -1.46 -5.82
N ARG A 5 -12.03 -2.07 -4.65
CA ARG A 5 -13.07 -1.69 -3.72
C ARG A 5 -12.51 -0.66 -2.76
N PHE A 6 -13.30 0.35 -2.46
CA PHE A 6 -12.98 1.36 -1.46
C PHE A 6 -13.93 1.23 -0.29
N SER A 7 -13.44 1.49 0.92
CA SER A 7 -14.29 1.77 2.07
C SER A 7 -14.31 3.27 2.30
N PHE A 8 -15.49 3.88 2.18
CA PHE A 8 -15.75 5.28 2.49
C PHE A 8 -16.77 5.36 3.64
N GLN A 9 -16.33 5.88 4.78
CA GLN A 9 -17.16 5.96 6.00
C GLN A 9 -17.83 4.62 6.36
N GLY A 10 -17.11 3.51 6.16
CA GLY A 10 -17.59 2.14 6.40
C GLY A 10 -18.51 1.56 5.32
N LYS A 11 -18.84 2.31 4.27
CA LYS A 11 -19.61 1.84 3.10
C LYS A 11 -18.68 1.51 1.94
N GLU A 12 -19.03 0.49 1.17
CA GLU A 12 -18.24 0.14 -0.01
C GLU A 12 -18.56 1.06 -1.19
N LEU A 13 -17.51 1.57 -1.82
CA LEU A 13 -17.56 2.27 -3.11
C LEU A 13 -16.83 1.45 -4.16
N LYS A 14 -17.31 1.54 -5.40
CA LYS A 14 -16.63 0.96 -6.55
C LYS A 14 -15.68 2.01 -7.08
N GLY A 15 -14.39 1.69 -7.12
CA GLY A 15 -13.43 2.60 -7.70
C GLY A 15 -12.47 1.92 -8.65
N ILE A 16 -11.66 2.76 -9.29
CA ILE A 16 -10.64 2.32 -10.23
C ILE A 16 -9.31 2.82 -9.71
N HIS A 17 -8.38 1.90 -9.57
CA HIS A 17 -7.00 2.24 -9.30
C HIS A 17 -6.21 2.17 -10.59
N ALA A 18 -5.62 3.29 -10.98
CA ALA A 18 -4.58 3.30 -12.00
C ALA A 18 -3.23 3.04 -11.30
N ILE A 19 -2.99 1.76 -10.97
CA ILE A 19 -1.68 1.18 -10.69
C ILE A 19 -1.56 -0.15 -11.46
N ASP A 20 -0.32 -0.53 -11.74
CA ASP A 20 0.18 -1.85 -12.15
C ASP A 20 -0.64 -2.64 -13.19
N TYR A 21 0.02 -3.00 -14.28
CA TYR A 21 -0.55 -3.54 -15.52
C TYR A 21 -1.14 -4.98 -15.45
N LYS A 22 -1.73 -5.43 -14.34
CA LYS A 22 -2.28 -6.79 -14.20
C LYS A 22 -3.78 -6.84 -13.89
N MET A 23 -4.59 -7.29 -14.85
CA MET A 23 -5.99 -7.63 -14.61
C MET A 23 -6.10 -8.92 -13.78
N ASP A 24 -6.96 -8.92 -12.76
CA ASP A 24 -7.35 -10.10 -11.97
C ASP A 24 -7.82 -11.22 -12.92
N VAL A 25 -7.30 -12.44 -12.74
CA VAL A 25 -7.62 -13.60 -13.59
C VAL A 25 -9.09 -14.03 -13.45
N VAL A 26 -9.74 -13.68 -12.34
CA VAL A 26 -11.18 -13.92 -12.08
C VAL A 26 -12.06 -12.85 -12.75
N PHE A 27 -11.47 -11.78 -13.30
CA PHE A 27 -12.11 -10.86 -14.23
C PHE A 27 -11.56 -11.04 -15.66
N PRO A 28 -11.86 -12.16 -16.35
CA PRO A 28 -11.61 -12.30 -17.78
C PRO A 28 -12.71 -11.53 -18.52
N GLY A 29 -12.64 -10.21 -18.49
CA GLY A 29 -13.63 -9.37 -19.12
C GLY A 29 -12.94 -8.12 -19.63
N GLU A 30 -13.10 -7.87 -20.92
CA GLU A 30 -12.71 -6.65 -21.64
C GLU A 30 -12.70 -5.43 -20.72
N ILE A 31 -11.63 -4.62 -20.76
CA ILE A 31 -11.67 -3.26 -20.23
C ILE A 31 -12.94 -2.65 -20.83
N PRO A 32 -13.96 -2.30 -20.02
CA PRO A 32 -15.20 -1.78 -20.57
C PRO A 32 -14.88 -0.60 -21.49
N PRO A 33 -15.60 -0.40 -22.60
CA PRO A 33 -15.43 0.79 -23.41
C PRO A 33 -15.43 2.04 -22.49
N LEU A 34 -14.50 2.97 -22.77
CA LEU A 34 -14.22 4.16 -21.95
C LEU A 34 -15.51 4.96 -21.65
N ASP A 35 -16.41 4.90 -22.61
CA ASP A 35 -17.82 5.22 -22.63
C ASP A 35 -18.61 4.23 -21.75
N GLY A 36 -18.62 4.49 -20.44
CA GLY A 36 -19.40 3.72 -19.46
C GLY A 36 -18.80 3.63 -18.06
N PHE A 37 -17.57 4.08 -17.85
CA PHE A 37 -16.95 4.07 -16.52
C PHE A 37 -17.69 4.98 -15.52
N GLN A 38 -18.11 6.16 -15.97
CA GLN A 38 -18.74 7.19 -15.13
C GLN A 38 -20.03 6.70 -14.45
N SER A 39 -20.77 5.78 -15.09
CA SER A 39 -22.02 5.24 -14.53
C SER A 39 -21.81 4.01 -13.63
N ARG A 40 -20.60 3.41 -13.64
CA ARG A 40 -20.30 2.14 -12.96
C ARG A 40 -19.41 2.29 -11.73
N TYR A 41 -18.66 3.38 -11.64
CA TYR A 41 -17.68 3.64 -10.57
C TYR A 41 -17.91 5.00 -9.93
N ASP A 42 -17.61 5.11 -8.65
CA ASP A 42 -17.77 6.33 -7.86
C ASP A 42 -16.53 7.24 -7.99
N ILE A 43 -15.33 6.64 -8.04
CA ILE A 43 -14.03 7.35 -8.11
C ILE A 43 -12.98 6.60 -8.96
N ALA A 44 -12.03 7.34 -9.53
CA ALA A 44 -10.75 6.84 -10.03
C ALA A 44 -9.60 7.60 -9.38
N TYR A 45 -8.45 6.94 -9.20
CA TYR A 45 -7.28 7.62 -8.65
C TYR A 45 -5.95 7.01 -9.08
N ARG A 46 -4.90 7.80 -8.91
CA ARG A 46 -3.49 7.42 -9.05
C ARG A 46 -2.62 8.24 -8.11
N ILE A 47 -1.49 7.70 -7.71
CA ILE A 47 -0.43 8.50 -7.07
C ILE A 47 0.54 8.90 -8.18
N ASN A 48 0.43 10.16 -8.62
CA ASN A 48 1.25 10.68 -9.71
C ASN A 48 2.62 11.08 -9.19
N ILE A 49 3.67 10.39 -9.62
CA ILE A 49 5.05 10.84 -9.45
C ILE A 49 5.43 11.53 -10.76
N PRO A 50 5.87 12.80 -10.77
CA PRO A 50 6.25 13.52 -11.97
C PRO A 50 7.47 12.81 -12.55
N TYR A 51 7.21 11.93 -13.51
CA TYR A 51 8.22 11.22 -14.24
C TYR A 51 8.89 12.21 -15.20
N GLN A 52 10.21 12.36 -15.11
CA GLN A 52 11.01 13.14 -16.06
C GLN A 52 11.18 12.46 -17.44
N ARG A 53 10.34 11.46 -17.78
CA ARG A 53 10.35 10.76 -19.08
C ARG A 53 8.93 10.44 -19.54
N PRO A 54 8.25 11.35 -20.24
CA PRO A 54 6.90 11.14 -20.78
C PRO A 54 6.81 9.99 -21.81
N GLU A 55 7.94 9.59 -22.40
CA GLU A 55 8.05 8.45 -23.34
C GLU A 55 7.83 7.05 -22.74
N LEU A 56 7.73 6.89 -21.41
CA LEU A 56 7.47 5.59 -20.76
C LEU A 56 5.99 5.36 -20.36
N GLY A 57 5.07 6.05 -21.02
CA GLY A 57 3.62 5.88 -20.81
C GLY A 57 3.06 4.55 -21.34
N TYR A 58 2.38 3.82 -20.45
CA TYR A 58 1.36 2.78 -20.68
C TYR A 58 1.70 1.66 -21.68
N PHE A 59 2.16 0.51 -21.18
CA PHE A 59 2.57 -0.64 -21.98
C PHE A 59 1.76 -1.91 -21.70
N LYS A 60 1.39 -2.65 -22.75
CA LYS A 60 0.86 -4.03 -22.67
C LYS A 60 1.78 -4.94 -23.48
N ARG A 61 1.97 -6.19 -23.04
CA ARG A 61 2.40 -7.27 -23.95
C ARG A 61 1.62 -8.56 -23.71
N ARG A 62 0.88 -8.99 -24.72
CA ARG A 62 1.29 -10.12 -25.55
C ARG A 62 0.65 -10.02 -26.94
N ASN A 63 1.51 -10.14 -27.96
CA ASN A 63 1.27 -10.06 -29.40
C ASN A 63 1.11 -8.64 -29.99
N GLU A 64 2.27 -7.97 -30.09
CA GLU A 64 2.68 -7.05 -31.17
C GLU A 64 1.60 -6.29 -31.94
N ARG A 65 0.95 -5.33 -31.27
CA ARG A 65 0.54 -4.05 -31.86
C ARG A 65 0.37 -3.01 -30.76
N TRP A 66 0.93 -1.83 -30.99
CA TRP A 66 0.93 -0.70 -30.06
C TRP A 66 -0.38 0.08 -30.21
N ASP A 67 -1.44 -0.36 -29.54
CA ASP A 67 -2.67 0.44 -29.52
C ASP A 67 -2.56 1.50 -28.43
N LYS A 68 -2.50 2.77 -28.85
CA LYS A 68 -2.64 3.92 -27.94
C LYS A 68 -3.96 3.76 -27.20
N VAL A 69 -3.92 3.41 -25.92
CA VAL A 69 -5.08 3.63 -25.04
C VAL A 69 -5.32 5.12 -25.07
N LYS A 70 -6.46 5.56 -25.61
CA LYS A 70 -6.89 6.95 -25.55
C LYS A 70 -6.72 7.40 -24.11
N LEU A 71 -5.80 8.34 -23.86
CA LEU A 71 -5.73 9.09 -22.62
C LEU A 71 -7.14 9.60 -22.38
N VAL A 72 -7.82 9.03 -21.39
CA VAL A 72 -9.04 9.65 -20.95
C VAL A 72 -8.58 10.89 -20.23
N ASN A 73 -8.80 12.03 -20.86
CA ASN A 73 -8.59 13.34 -20.25
C ASN A 73 -9.70 13.53 -19.21
N TYR A 74 -9.58 12.83 -18.09
CA TYR A 74 -10.23 13.23 -16.87
C TYR A 74 -9.43 14.41 -16.32
N THR A 75 -10.11 15.49 -15.93
CA THR A 75 -9.47 16.56 -15.17
C THR A 75 -9.21 16.03 -13.77
N ASP A 76 -8.09 15.34 -13.60
CA ASP A 76 -7.62 14.88 -12.29
C ASP A 76 -7.42 16.10 -11.39
N GLN A 77 -7.97 16.03 -10.18
CA GLN A 77 -7.75 17.04 -9.16
C GLN A 77 -6.59 16.59 -8.27
N PRO A 78 -5.57 17.44 -8.05
CA PRO A 78 -4.57 17.18 -7.03
C PRO A 78 -5.26 17.19 -5.66
N VAL A 79 -5.11 16.09 -4.92
CA VAL A 79 -5.70 15.93 -3.60
C VAL A 79 -4.72 16.46 -2.56
N THR A 80 -3.55 15.81 -2.43
CA THR A 80 -2.54 16.19 -1.46
C THR A 80 -1.15 15.71 -1.91
N PRO A 81 -0.07 16.46 -1.62
CA PRO A 81 1.28 15.93 -1.70
C PRO A 81 1.41 14.67 -0.85
N ILE A 82 2.15 13.70 -1.35
CA ILE A 82 2.38 12.46 -0.61
C ILE A 82 3.35 12.73 0.53
N ASN A 83 2.93 12.44 1.77
CA ASN A 83 3.82 12.54 2.93
C ASN A 83 4.71 11.29 3.02
N ARG A 84 5.98 11.47 2.65
CA ARG A 84 7.03 10.44 2.71
C ARG A 84 7.97 10.72 3.86
N LEU A 85 8.29 9.68 4.63
CA LEU A 85 9.31 9.73 5.67
C LEU A 85 10.44 8.75 5.36
N LYS A 86 11.64 9.09 5.82
CA LYS A 86 12.85 8.27 5.66
C LYS A 86 13.65 8.24 6.95
N LYS A 87 14.29 7.10 7.21
CA LYS A 87 15.23 6.93 8.32
C LYS A 87 16.44 6.13 7.86
N GLU A 88 17.61 6.51 8.35
CA GLU A 88 18.82 5.69 8.21
C GLU A 88 18.73 4.44 9.11
N ILE A 89 18.98 3.29 8.50
CA ILE A 89 18.99 1.98 9.12
C ILE A 89 20.39 1.41 8.95
N LYS A 90 21.14 1.29 10.06
CA LYS A 90 22.50 0.72 10.02
C LYS A 90 22.44 -0.78 9.68
N PRO A 91 22.94 -1.21 8.51
CA PRO A 91 22.87 -2.62 8.10
C PRO A 91 23.79 -3.48 8.98
N THR A 92 23.45 -4.75 9.13
CA THR A 92 24.32 -5.71 9.84
C THR A 92 25.42 -6.23 8.90
N ARG A 93 26.64 -6.43 9.41
CA ARG A 93 27.73 -7.12 8.68
C ARG A 93 27.56 -8.65 8.65
N ARG A 94 26.67 -9.22 9.48
CA ARG A 94 26.41 -10.66 9.54
C ARG A 94 25.24 -11.03 8.64
N SER A 95 25.53 -11.72 7.54
CA SER A 95 24.56 -12.60 6.88
C SER A 95 24.15 -13.68 7.88
N LEU A 96 22.89 -13.67 8.29
CA LEU A 96 22.32 -14.75 9.11
C LEU A 96 21.31 -15.50 8.25
N SER A 97 21.54 -16.80 8.11
CA SER A 97 20.76 -17.75 7.34
C SER A 97 19.28 -17.73 7.73
N GLN A 98 18.42 -17.34 6.77
CA GLN A 98 17.04 -17.76 6.45
C GLN A 98 16.00 -18.15 7.53
N LYS A 99 16.26 -17.99 8.83
CA LYS A 99 15.25 -18.10 9.88
C LYS A 99 15.52 -17.02 10.90
N VAL A 100 14.98 -15.83 10.64
CA VAL A 100 14.92 -14.76 11.62
C VAL A 100 14.11 -15.27 12.81
N ARG A 101 14.80 -15.76 13.84
CA ARG A 101 14.15 -16.12 15.10
C ARG A 101 13.89 -14.82 15.84
N HIS A 102 12.71 -14.24 15.61
CA HIS A 102 12.20 -13.07 16.31
C HIS A 102 12.10 -13.40 17.80
N ARG A 103 13.08 -12.94 18.60
CA ARG A 103 12.98 -12.96 20.07
C ARG A 103 12.47 -11.60 20.53
N PHE A 104 11.23 -11.55 21.02
CA PHE A 104 10.73 -10.39 21.75
C PHE A 104 10.13 -10.82 23.08
N ASP A 105 10.93 -10.62 24.13
CA ASP A 105 10.55 -10.72 25.53
C ASP A 105 9.66 -9.53 25.92
N LYS A 106 8.37 -9.81 26.12
CA LYS A 106 7.40 -9.22 27.08
C LYS A 106 5.94 -9.32 26.60
N TRP A 107 5.72 -9.58 25.31
CA TRP A 107 4.38 -9.60 24.73
C TRP A 107 4.14 -10.94 24.05
N ARG A 108 3.09 -11.66 24.44
CA ARG A 108 2.72 -13.01 23.95
C ARG A 108 2.37 -13.08 22.44
N TYR A 109 2.67 -12.06 21.63
CA TYR A 109 2.24 -11.97 20.24
C TYR A 109 3.31 -12.51 19.28
N PRO A 110 3.09 -13.64 18.61
CA PRO A 110 4.03 -14.16 17.62
C PRO A 110 4.13 -13.23 16.41
N VAL A 111 5.35 -12.99 15.94
CA VAL A 111 5.60 -12.28 14.68
C VAL A 111 6.12 -13.29 13.66
N GLN A 112 5.46 -13.36 12.51
CA GLN A 112 5.73 -14.38 11.49
C GLN A 112 5.70 -13.77 10.09
N GLN A 113 6.44 -14.38 9.17
CA GLN A 113 6.26 -14.10 7.76
C GLN A 113 4.90 -14.65 7.31
N ILE A 114 4.22 -13.89 6.45
CA ILE A 114 2.99 -14.30 5.78
C ILE A 114 3.35 -14.74 4.38
N ASP A 115 3.15 -16.01 4.04
CA ASP A 115 3.35 -16.48 2.68
C ASP A 115 2.12 -16.18 1.82
N GLN A 116 0.93 -16.38 2.38
CA GLN A 116 -0.35 -16.06 1.77
C GLN A 116 -1.30 -15.44 2.80
N PHE A 117 -2.04 -14.42 2.41
CA PHE A 117 -3.09 -13.82 3.24
C PHE A 117 -4.36 -14.68 3.19
N ASP A 118 -5.02 -14.83 4.32
CA ASP A 118 -6.26 -15.56 4.48
C ASP A 118 -7.33 -14.70 5.16
N GLU A 119 -8.45 -15.31 5.54
CA GLU A 119 -9.58 -14.66 6.24
C GLU A 119 -9.20 -13.86 7.49
N ARG A 120 -8.03 -14.10 8.10
CA ARG A 120 -7.54 -13.27 9.22
C ARG A 120 -7.21 -11.85 8.77
N ALA A 121 -6.77 -11.68 7.53
CA ALA A 121 -6.55 -10.36 6.94
C ALA A 121 -7.88 -9.62 6.76
N ASP A 122 -8.92 -10.33 6.28
CA ASP A 122 -10.27 -9.76 6.12
C ASP A 122 -10.83 -9.28 7.47
N ARG A 123 -10.71 -10.11 8.52
CA ARG A 123 -11.14 -9.73 9.87
C ARG A 123 -10.38 -8.51 10.40
N LEU A 124 -9.07 -8.45 10.18
CA LEU A 124 -8.28 -7.29 10.59
C LEU A 124 -8.68 -6.03 9.81
N TRP A 125 -8.90 -6.13 8.50
CA TRP A 125 -9.43 -5.04 7.69
C TRP A 125 -10.76 -4.52 8.25
N GLU A 126 -11.70 -5.43 8.56
CA GLU A 126 -13.01 -5.07 9.10
C GLU A 126 -12.93 -4.32 10.43
N ARG A 127 -11.95 -4.63 11.29
CA ARG A 127 -11.70 -3.88 12.53
C ARG A 127 -11.09 -2.51 12.30
N CYS A 128 -10.29 -2.34 11.24
CA CYS A 128 -9.58 -1.10 10.95
C CYS A 128 -10.35 -0.16 10.03
N LYS A 129 -11.30 -0.63 9.22
CA LYS A 129 -11.89 0.18 8.14
C LYS A 129 -12.58 1.46 8.62
N SER A 130 -13.07 1.48 9.87
CA SER A 130 -13.68 2.66 10.50
C SER A 130 -12.65 3.69 11.00
N ASP A 131 -11.39 3.31 11.12
CA ASP A 131 -10.29 4.22 11.50
C ASP A 131 -9.92 5.18 10.37
N PHE A 132 -10.43 4.95 9.15
CA PHE A 132 -10.15 5.70 7.94
C PHE A 132 -11.44 6.26 7.36
N GLY A 133 -11.43 7.50 6.88
CA GLY A 133 -12.59 8.02 6.15
C GLY A 133 -12.68 7.45 4.74
N LEU A 134 -11.54 7.32 4.04
CA LEU A 134 -11.44 6.58 2.79
C LEU A 134 -10.19 5.69 2.76
N ALA A 135 -10.31 4.46 2.27
CA ALA A 135 -9.15 3.60 1.96
C ALA A 135 -9.52 2.53 0.92
N ILE A 136 -8.53 1.98 0.22
CA ILE A 136 -8.73 0.71 -0.51
C ILE A 136 -9.07 -0.39 0.49
N VAL A 137 -10.04 -1.23 0.15
CA VAL A 137 -10.33 -2.48 0.87
C VAL A 137 -9.15 -3.43 0.75
N ARG A 138 -8.46 -3.64 1.88
CA ARG A 138 -7.31 -4.54 1.98
C ARG A 138 -7.74 -5.93 2.47
N ASP A 139 -8.57 -6.59 1.67
CA ASP A 139 -8.95 -7.99 1.89
C ASP A 139 -7.83 -8.94 1.43
N ALA A 140 -7.92 -10.21 1.82
CA ALA A 140 -6.98 -11.26 1.47
C ALA A 140 -6.83 -11.39 -0.05
N ARG A 141 -7.94 -11.22 -0.80
CA ARG A 141 -7.91 -11.27 -2.27
C ARG A 141 -7.02 -10.17 -2.86
N TYR A 142 -7.24 -8.92 -2.46
CA TYR A 142 -6.45 -7.76 -2.89
C TYR A 142 -4.98 -7.93 -2.49
N LEU A 143 -4.73 -8.29 -1.23
CA LEU A 143 -3.37 -8.43 -0.70
C LEU A 143 -2.59 -9.56 -1.39
N ASN A 144 -3.24 -10.69 -1.67
CA ASN A 144 -2.61 -11.79 -2.41
C ASN A 144 -2.32 -11.40 -3.86
N TRP A 145 -3.31 -10.85 -4.57
CA TRP A 145 -3.09 -10.36 -5.93
C TRP A 145 -1.93 -9.36 -6.00
N ARG A 146 -1.85 -8.44 -5.02
CA ARG A 146 -0.88 -7.35 -5.03
C ARG A 146 0.52 -7.74 -4.56
N TYR A 147 0.64 -8.60 -3.55
CA TYR A 147 1.90 -8.87 -2.84
C TYR A 147 2.34 -10.35 -2.83
N VAL A 148 1.53 -11.25 -3.38
CA VAL A 148 1.84 -12.69 -3.50
C VAL A 148 1.93 -13.08 -4.97
N ASP A 149 0.96 -12.70 -5.79
CA ASP A 149 0.88 -13.06 -7.21
C ASP A 149 1.67 -12.09 -8.13
N CYS A 150 2.50 -11.23 -7.53
CA CYS A 150 3.41 -10.33 -8.23
C CYS A 150 4.74 -11.05 -8.54
N PRO A 151 5.03 -11.38 -9.82
CA PRO A 151 6.19 -12.19 -10.19
C PRO A 151 7.48 -11.35 -10.24
N ASP A 152 7.35 -10.03 -10.41
CA ASP A 152 8.48 -9.16 -10.72
C ASP A 152 9.08 -8.52 -9.46
N VAL A 153 8.38 -8.57 -8.33
CA VAL A 153 8.79 -7.95 -7.06
C VAL A 153 8.65 -8.94 -5.91
N SER A 154 9.73 -9.13 -5.15
CA SER A 154 9.74 -9.98 -3.96
C SER A 154 9.38 -9.19 -2.71
N TYR A 155 8.15 -9.35 -2.24
CA TYR A 155 7.68 -8.69 -1.01
C TYR A 155 7.86 -9.57 0.23
N LEU A 156 8.50 -9.01 1.26
CA LEU A 156 8.50 -9.56 2.61
C LEU A 156 7.24 -9.09 3.34
N LYS A 157 6.34 -10.03 3.65
CA LYS A 157 5.08 -9.77 4.35
C LYS A 157 5.24 -10.26 5.79
N ILE A 158 5.01 -9.41 6.78
CA ILE A 158 5.17 -9.71 8.20
C ILE A 158 3.83 -9.50 8.89
N GLY A 159 3.39 -10.48 9.68
CA GLY A 159 2.19 -10.42 10.50
C GLY A 159 2.51 -10.51 11.99
N VAL A 160 1.76 -9.75 12.80
CA VAL A 160 1.70 -9.94 14.26
C VAL A 160 0.42 -10.70 14.56
N PHE A 161 0.53 -11.89 15.15
CA PHE A 161 -0.60 -12.75 15.45
C PHE A 161 -0.93 -12.73 16.92
N SER A 162 -2.18 -13.02 17.25
CA SER A 162 -2.61 -13.41 18.59
C SER A 162 -1.79 -14.61 19.12
N PRO A 163 -1.69 -14.82 20.45
CA PRO A 163 -0.93 -15.94 21.02
C PRO A 163 -1.39 -17.32 20.52
N SER A 164 -2.68 -17.47 20.20
CA SER A 164 -3.26 -18.70 19.64
C SER A 164 -3.06 -18.84 18.12
N GLY A 165 -2.63 -17.77 17.43
CA GLY A 165 -2.53 -17.71 15.97
C GLY A 165 -3.86 -17.50 15.23
N ALA A 166 -4.99 -17.47 15.95
CA ALA A 166 -6.33 -17.38 15.38
C ALA A 166 -6.65 -16.02 14.74
N GLU A 167 -6.02 -14.96 15.25
CA GLU A 167 -6.16 -13.60 14.75
C GLU A 167 -4.83 -13.01 14.28
N LEU A 168 -4.91 -12.23 13.20
CA LEU A 168 -3.88 -11.31 12.75
C LEU A 168 -4.19 -9.93 13.34
N ASN A 169 -3.25 -9.35 14.09
CA ASN A 169 -3.42 -8.08 14.81
C ASN A 169 -2.76 -6.90 14.09
N GLY A 170 -1.88 -7.17 13.14
CA GLY A 170 -1.31 -6.17 12.26
C GLY A 170 -0.44 -6.79 11.19
N TRP A 171 -0.24 -6.10 10.07
CA TRP A 171 0.72 -6.49 9.05
C TRP A 171 1.56 -5.33 8.54
N ALA A 172 2.74 -5.68 8.05
CA ALA A 172 3.60 -4.82 7.26
C ALA A 172 4.04 -5.58 6.01
N VAL A 173 4.09 -4.90 4.88
CA VAL A 173 4.66 -5.43 3.64
C VAL A 173 5.86 -4.57 3.29
N LEU A 174 7.02 -5.21 3.06
CA LEU A 174 8.25 -4.53 2.68
C LEU A 174 8.69 -4.98 1.30
N ARG A 175 9.30 -4.03 0.58
CA ARG A 175 10.21 -4.30 -0.53
C ARG A 175 11.62 -3.97 -0.07
N LEU A 176 12.49 -4.97 0.04
CA LEU A 176 13.83 -4.79 0.59
C LEU A 176 14.81 -4.19 -0.43
N ASP A 177 14.54 -4.39 -1.72
CA ASP A 177 15.21 -3.82 -2.88
C ASP A 177 14.37 -2.67 -3.47
N GLY A 178 14.19 -1.61 -2.67
CA GLY A 178 13.43 -0.44 -3.09
C GLY A 178 14.02 0.22 -4.33
N ILE A 179 13.23 1.14 -4.91
CA ILE A 179 13.56 1.82 -6.17
C ILE A 179 14.81 2.68 -6.03
N HIS A 180 15.02 3.26 -4.85
CA HIS A 180 16.21 4.05 -4.55
C HIS A 180 17.35 3.12 -4.09
N PRO A 181 18.61 3.38 -4.53
CA PRO A 181 19.76 2.60 -4.08
C PRO A 181 19.81 2.45 -2.56
N GLN A 182 20.13 1.24 -2.10
CA GLN A 182 20.32 0.90 -0.69
C GLN A 182 19.12 1.25 0.22
N THR A 183 17.92 1.35 -0.35
CA THR A 183 16.72 1.75 0.39
C THR A 183 15.70 0.62 0.34
N ALA A 184 15.19 0.22 1.50
CA ALA A 184 13.99 -0.59 1.61
C ALA A 184 12.76 0.32 1.72
N CYS A 185 11.61 -0.20 1.33
CA CYS A 185 10.35 0.51 1.40
C CYS A 185 9.33 -0.30 2.20
N LEU A 186 8.67 0.35 3.17
CA LEU A 186 7.44 -0.16 3.77
C LEU A 186 6.30 0.15 2.82
N VAL A 187 5.88 -0.86 2.05
CA VAL A 187 4.92 -0.68 0.97
C VAL A 187 3.49 -0.70 1.47
N ASP A 188 3.15 -1.55 2.43
CA ASP A 188 1.83 -1.56 3.08
C ASP A 188 1.97 -1.72 4.59
N TRP A 189 0.99 -1.22 5.32
CA TRP A 189 0.91 -1.25 6.77
C TRP A 189 -0.55 -1.18 7.19
N LEU A 190 -0.95 -2.09 8.09
CA LEU A 190 -2.22 -2.00 8.77
C LEU A 190 -2.11 -2.50 10.21
N VAL A 191 -2.52 -1.66 11.15
CA VAL A 191 -2.68 -1.96 12.58
C VAL A 191 -3.86 -1.13 13.08
N PRO A 192 -4.78 -1.68 13.91
CA PRO A 192 -5.84 -0.88 14.50
C PRO A 192 -5.26 0.31 15.27
N ASN A 193 -5.84 1.50 15.13
CA ASN A 193 -5.26 2.73 15.70
C ASN A 193 -5.10 2.67 17.23
N ALA A 194 -5.98 1.93 17.91
CA ALA A 194 -5.92 1.72 19.35
C ALA A 194 -4.77 0.80 19.81
N GLU A 195 -4.25 -0.07 18.92
CA GLU A 195 -3.30 -1.14 19.24
C GLU A 195 -1.84 -0.69 19.13
N THR A 196 -1.49 0.37 19.87
CA THR A 196 -0.14 0.98 19.86
C THR A 196 0.98 -0.01 20.20
N GLY A 197 0.72 -0.99 21.07
CA GLY A 197 1.69 -2.04 21.40
C GLY A 197 1.99 -2.97 20.22
N ILE A 198 0.97 -3.32 19.42
CA ILE A 198 1.14 -4.10 18.19
C ILE A 198 1.92 -3.29 17.15
N ALA A 199 1.61 -2.00 17.03
CA ALA A 199 2.30 -1.09 16.13
C ALA A 199 3.80 -1.00 16.48
N GLU A 200 4.16 -0.92 17.76
CA GLU A 200 5.57 -0.95 18.21
C GLU A 200 6.28 -2.27 17.86
N ILE A 201 5.63 -3.40 18.13
CA ILE A 201 6.17 -4.72 17.80
C ILE A 201 6.44 -4.80 16.30
N LEU A 202 5.46 -4.44 15.47
CA LEU A 202 5.58 -4.52 14.03
C LEU A 202 6.64 -3.56 13.48
N ARG A 203 6.68 -2.30 13.93
CA ARG A 203 7.70 -1.31 13.52
C ARG A 203 9.11 -1.80 13.80
N ARG A 204 9.36 -2.39 14.98
CA ARG A 204 10.67 -2.97 15.33
C ARG A 204 11.06 -4.10 14.39
N ASN A 205 10.10 -4.94 14.01
CA ASN A 205 10.32 -6.05 13.08
C ASN A 205 10.55 -5.60 11.64
N VAL A 206 9.87 -4.55 11.20
CA VAL A 206 10.12 -3.86 9.94
C VAL A 206 11.57 -3.35 9.90
N GLU A 207 11.98 -2.54 10.89
CA GLU A 207 13.36 -2.03 10.94
C GLU A 207 14.40 -3.15 11.04
N HIS A 208 14.12 -4.21 11.82
CA HIS A 208 15.01 -5.35 11.93
C HIS A 208 15.18 -6.07 10.58
N SER A 209 14.08 -6.30 9.87
CA SER A 209 14.10 -6.93 8.54
C SER A 209 14.83 -6.07 7.51
N THR A 210 14.67 -4.74 7.55
CA THR A 210 15.47 -3.82 6.74
C THR A 210 16.97 -3.95 7.02
N ARG A 211 17.39 -4.02 8.29
CA ARG A 211 18.80 -4.21 8.67
C ARG A 211 19.36 -5.51 8.10
N LEU A 212 18.59 -6.59 8.17
CA LEU A 212 18.98 -7.91 7.65
C LEU A 212 19.01 -7.95 6.12
N GLY A 213 18.11 -7.23 5.46
CA GLY A 213 18.11 -7.06 4.00
C GLY A 213 19.28 -6.22 3.47
N GLY A 214 20.09 -5.63 4.35
CA GLY A 214 21.28 -4.86 3.96
C GLY A 214 21.00 -3.44 3.46
N ALA A 215 19.75 -2.99 3.51
CA ALA A 215 19.39 -1.62 3.16
C ALA A 215 19.89 -0.63 4.23
N GLN A 216 20.42 0.50 3.76
CA GLN A 216 20.90 1.61 4.60
C GLN A 216 19.78 2.56 4.99
N PHE A 217 18.66 2.54 4.29
CA PHE A 217 17.52 3.40 4.58
C PHE A 217 16.22 2.63 4.54
N LEU A 218 15.24 3.11 5.30
CA LEU A 218 13.85 2.70 5.21
C LEU A 218 12.98 3.91 4.87
N GLU A 219 12.25 3.79 3.77
CA GLU A 219 11.23 4.75 3.35
C GLU A 219 9.83 4.25 3.68
N VAL A 220 8.98 5.15 4.14
CA VAL A 220 7.57 4.89 4.47
C VAL A 220 6.71 6.03 3.94
N CYS A 221 5.41 5.77 3.76
CA CYS A 221 4.45 6.75 3.26
C CYS A 221 3.12 6.58 3.99
N PHE A 222 2.63 7.67 4.58
CA PHE A 222 1.38 7.70 5.34
C PHE A 222 0.74 9.07 5.22
N PRO A 223 -0.59 9.20 5.38
CA PRO A 223 -1.21 10.51 5.51
C PRO A 223 -0.60 11.26 6.69
N GLU A 224 -0.29 12.53 6.49
CA GLU A 224 0.27 13.38 7.55
C GLU A 224 -0.66 13.42 8.76
N GLY A 225 -0.10 13.30 9.97
CA GLY A 225 -0.88 13.28 11.19
C GLY A 225 -1.69 12.00 11.43
N SER A 226 -1.57 10.97 10.58
CA SER A 226 -2.11 9.64 10.91
C SER A 226 -1.37 9.00 12.09
N VAL A 227 -1.96 7.98 12.72
CA VAL A 227 -1.30 7.21 13.78
C VAL A 227 0.05 6.64 13.34
N PRO A 228 0.18 5.97 12.17
CA PRO A 228 1.49 5.53 11.71
C PRO A 228 2.45 6.68 11.40
N ASP A 229 2.01 7.79 10.80
CA ASP A 229 2.88 8.96 10.58
C ASP A 229 3.51 9.45 11.91
N ARG A 230 2.69 9.64 12.95
CA ARG A 230 3.17 10.04 14.28
C ARG A 230 4.10 9.00 14.90
N LEU A 231 3.75 7.72 14.81
CA LEU A 231 4.57 6.61 15.31
C LEU A 231 5.97 6.62 14.70
N PHE A 232 6.05 6.71 13.37
CA PHE A 232 7.32 6.68 12.66
C PHE A 232 8.13 7.95 12.92
N ARG A 233 7.51 9.15 12.93
CA ARG A 233 8.20 10.40 13.31
C ARG A 233 8.79 10.34 14.72
N ALA A 234 8.04 9.83 15.69
CA ALA A 234 8.51 9.64 17.07
C ALA A 234 9.74 8.72 17.17
N HIS A 235 9.97 7.88 16.15
CA HIS A 235 11.11 6.98 16.06
C HIS A 235 12.23 7.48 15.12
N GLY A 236 12.28 8.77 14.85
CA GLY A 236 13.37 9.43 14.14
C GLY A 236 13.27 9.35 12.62
N TYR A 237 12.09 9.02 12.07
CA TYR A 237 11.84 9.17 10.64
C TYR A 237 11.61 10.65 10.33
N GLN A 238 12.30 11.15 9.32
CA GLN A 238 12.25 12.55 8.91
C GLN A 238 11.54 12.68 7.56
N PRO A 239 10.88 13.82 7.28
CA PRO A 239 10.34 14.09 5.95
C PRO A 239 11.40 13.91 4.86
N ALA A 240 11.03 13.22 3.79
CA ALA A 240 11.85 13.09 2.60
C ALA A 240 11.12 13.76 1.42
N PRO A 241 11.84 14.38 0.47
CA PRO A 241 11.22 14.93 -0.72
C PRO A 241 10.36 13.87 -1.42
N ALA A 242 9.08 14.21 -1.59
CA ALA A 242 8.13 13.41 -2.33
C ALA A 242 7.69 14.24 -3.53
N PRO A 243 8.26 14.02 -4.73
CA PRO A 243 7.72 14.67 -5.91
C PRO A 243 6.30 14.17 -6.24
N ALA A 244 5.78 13.15 -5.52
CA ALA A 244 4.50 12.52 -5.76
C ALA A 244 3.30 13.28 -5.19
N THR A 245 2.19 13.31 -5.93
CA THR A 245 0.90 13.85 -5.51
C THR A 245 -0.19 12.80 -5.72
N LEU A 246 -1.08 12.65 -4.75
CA LEU A 246 -2.29 11.85 -4.91
C LEU A 246 -3.25 12.60 -5.85
N MET A 247 -3.59 11.98 -6.98
CA MET A 247 -4.49 12.51 -7.99
C MET A 247 -5.78 11.69 -8.00
N VAL A 248 -6.91 12.37 -8.01
CA VAL A 248 -8.23 11.74 -8.02
C VAL A 248 -9.09 12.34 -9.11
N HIS A 249 -9.91 11.49 -9.70
CA HIS A 249 -11.08 11.88 -10.43
C HIS A 249 -12.34 11.31 -9.74
N VAL A 250 -13.29 12.18 -9.42
CA VAL A 250 -14.58 11.79 -8.82
C VAL A 250 -15.62 11.71 -9.92
N PHE A 251 -16.20 10.54 -10.13
CA PHE A 251 -17.28 10.33 -11.11
C PHE A 251 -18.65 10.63 -10.51
N ASN A 252 -18.83 10.37 -9.21
CA ASN A 252 -20.09 10.59 -8.51
C ASN A 252 -19.89 11.53 -7.30
N PRO A 253 -19.95 12.86 -7.51
CA PRO A 253 -19.70 13.83 -6.45
C PRO A 253 -20.75 13.82 -5.33
N ASP A 254 -21.97 13.34 -5.60
CA ASP A 254 -23.02 13.20 -4.59
C ASP A 254 -22.70 12.12 -3.55
N ARG A 255 -21.83 11.17 -3.90
CA ARG A 255 -21.39 10.10 -3.01
C ARG A 255 -20.06 10.39 -2.33
N VAL A 256 -19.19 11.15 -2.98
CA VAL A 256 -17.84 11.44 -2.51
C VAL A 256 -17.46 12.87 -2.83
N ALA A 257 -17.33 13.70 -1.80
CA ALA A 257 -16.83 15.05 -1.95
C ALA A 257 -15.29 15.07 -1.93
N THR A 258 -14.67 15.78 -2.88
CA THR A 258 -13.21 15.83 -3.07
C THR A 258 -12.47 16.40 -1.85
N ASP A 259 -13.07 17.32 -1.11
CA ASP A 259 -12.51 17.90 0.13
C ASP A 259 -12.41 16.85 1.27
N THR A 260 -13.34 15.92 1.32
CA THR A 260 -13.37 14.81 2.27
C THR A 260 -12.23 13.83 1.97
N LEU A 261 -11.94 13.63 0.68
CA LEU A 261 -10.82 12.79 0.23
C LEU A 261 -9.47 13.33 0.71
N GLN A 262 -9.27 14.65 0.65
CA GLN A 262 -8.02 15.28 1.07
C GLN A 262 -7.69 15.03 2.55
N LYS A 263 -8.71 14.96 3.41
CA LYS A 263 -8.53 14.92 4.87
C LYS A 263 -8.53 13.53 5.46
N THR A 264 -9.12 12.56 4.75
CA THR A 264 -9.50 11.28 5.38
C THR A 264 -9.00 10.04 4.64
N TRP A 265 -8.31 10.23 3.51
CA TRP A 265 -7.75 9.13 2.74
C TRP A 265 -6.55 8.52 3.46
N TYR A 266 -6.65 7.24 3.81
CA TYR A 266 -5.54 6.42 4.25
C TYR A 266 -4.85 5.73 3.07
N TYR A 267 -3.61 6.15 2.81
CA TYR A 267 -2.78 5.65 1.71
C TYR A 267 -1.40 5.19 2.19
N THR A 268 -0.79 4.31 1.42
CA THR A 268 0.56 3.76 1.64
C THR A 268 1.36 3.77 0.33
N LEU A 269 2.65 3.40 0.36
CA LEU A 269 3.49 3.34 -0.86
C LEU A 269 2.96 2.32 -1.88
N GLY A 270 2.34 1.23 -1.42
CA GLY A 270 1.75 0.19 -2.25
C GLY A 270 0.52 0.64 -3.02
N ASP A 271 0.00 1.84 -2.72
CA ASP A 271 -1.09 2.46 -3.47
C ASP A 271 -0.55 3.27 -4.68
N SER A 272 0.77 3.24 -4.93
CA SER A 272 1.44 3.90 -6.06
C SER A 272 1.98 2.92 -7.09
N GLU A 273 2.20 3.37 -8.34
CA GLU A 273 2.62 2.51 -9.47
C GLU A 273 4.08 2.04 -9.39
N MET A 274 4.79 2.42 -8.33
CA MET A 274 6.24 2.33 -8.25
C MET A 274 6.72 1.11 -7.45
N TYR A 275 5.92 0.61 -6.51
CA TYR A 275 6.43 -0.23 -5.42
C TYR A 275 5.92 -1.64 -5.38
#